data_AF-A0A8H5NUA3-F1
#
_entry.id   AF-A0A8H5NUA3-F1
#
_cell.length_a   1.000
_cell.length_b   1.000
_cell.length_c   1.000
_cell.angle_alpha   90.00
_cell.angle_beta   90.00
_cell.angle_gamma   90.00
#
_symmetry.space_group_name_H-M   'P 1'
#
loop_
_entity.id
_entity.type
_entity.pdbx_description
1 polymer ?
#
loop_
_entity_poly.entity_id
_entity_poly.type
_entity_poly.pdbx_seq_one_letter_code
_entity_poly.pdbx_strand_id
1 'polypeptide(L)'
;MATIRPADKAGSWYKKKPKDLRAELQSYLTAVPESLDGVSLPIPGARVIIAPHAGYAFSGPCAAWAYKTLDLSHAKRVIVLGPSHRYYLEGCAATNFGKYATPFGDLEIDQEVVRELQEALEMENMPKRREIEEHSLEMHMPYLYLRCQESFDSPDKFPKIVPVLVGSNNGDEENVIGRALLPYLKDPENAFIVSSDFCHWGGHFSYLPYSPTKSPSDLTQLRKEDSRPNGPPIHETIRVIDEAAMDAVESGVHEAFLATLRQTRNTVCGRHPIGVMMAALEQLRKQPENKDKGRFRILKYDRSNLVDMPGDSSVSYVSAYAVL
;
A
#
# COMPACT_ATOMS: atom_id res chain seq x y z
N MET A 1 15.60 2.62 27.39
CA MET A 1 14.47 1.80 26.91
C MET A 1 14.07 2.31 25.54
N ALA A 2 13.71 1.43 24.60
CA ALA A 2 13.21 1.83 23.29
C ALA A 2 11.92 2.66 23.42
N THR A 3 11.79 3.76 22.67
CA THR A 3 10.56 4.56 22.58
C THR A 3 9.52 3.81 21.73
N ILE A 4 8.24 3.91 22.10
CA ILE A 4 7.15 3.20 21.43
C ILE A 4 6.25 4.21 20.74
N ARG A 5 6.01 4.02 19.43
CA ARG A 5 4.99 4.79 18.69
C ARG A 5 3.61 4.26 19.11
N PRO A 6 2.71 5.10 19.66
CA PRO A 6 1.38 4.65 20.05
C PRO A 6 0.52 4.26 18.83
N ALA A 7 -0.45 3.38 19.06
CA ALA A 7 -1.51 3.03 18.10
C ALA A 7 -2.61 4.11 18.10
N ASP A 8 -2.33 5.27 17.54
CA ASP A 8 -3.18 6.46 17.59
C ASP A 8 -4.50 6.32 16.81
N LYS A 9 -4.55 5.45 15.80
CA LYS A 9 -5.76 5.19 14.99
C LYS A 9 -6.69 4.15 15.63
N ALA A 10 -6.26 3.52 16.72
CA ALA A 10 -7.06 2.57 17.47
C ALA A 10 -8.29 3.24 18.12
N GLY A 11 -9.48 2.80 17.73
CA GLY A 11 -10.77 3.32 18.20
C GLY A 11 -11.44 4.28 17.22
N SER A 12 -10.78 4.67 16.14
CA SER A 12 -11.35 5.52 15.09
C SER A 12 -11.26 4.88 13.69
N TRP A 13 -10.08 4.42 13.28
CA TRP A 13 -9.90 3.78 11.96
C TRP A 13 -10.07 2.26 12.02
N TYR A 14 -9.81 1.69 13.19
CA TYR A 14 -10.02 0.28 13.49
C TYR A 14 -10.38 0.09 14.96
N LYS A 15 -10.92 -1.07 15.32
CA LYS A 15 -11.38 -1.35 16.70
C LYS A 15 -10.23 -1.31 17.70
N LYS A 16 -10.42 -0.59 18.81
CA LYS A 16 -9.42 -0.48 19.89
C LYS A 16 -9.30 -1.76 20.72
N LYS A 17 -10.40 -2.49 20.91
CA LYS A 17 -10.43 -3.70 21.74
C LYS A 17 -9.78 -4.88 20.98
N PRO A 18 -8.77 -5.55 21.55
CA PRO A 18 -8.02 -6.58 20.81
C PRO A 18 -8.89 -7.75 20.36
N LYS A 19 -9.84 -8.21 21.19
CA LYS A 19 -10.75 -9.31 20.82
C LYS A 19 -11.61 -8.96 19.61
N ASP A 20 -12.19 -7.76 19.59
CA ASP A 20 -13.10 -7.33 18.53
C ASP A 20 -12.35 -7.07 17.22
N LEU A 21 -11.14 -6.50 17.30
CA LEU A 21 -10.27 -6.31 16.14
C LEU A 21 -9.82 -7.64 15.55
N ARG A 22 -9.44 -8.61 16.39
CA ARG A 22 -9.06 -9.96 15.93
C ARG A 22 -10.21 -10.62 15.19
N ALA A 23 -11.41 -10.61 15.76
CA ALA A 23 -12.58 -11.23 15.14
C ALA A 23 -12.91 -10.59 13.78
N GLU A 24 -12.78 -9.26 13.68
CA GLU A 24 -12.99 -8.54 12.42
C GLU A 24 -11.97 -8.96 11.35
N LEU A 25 -10.67 -8.82 11.64
CA LEU A 25 -9.60 -9.14 10.68
C LEU A 25 -9.58 -10.62 10.30
N GLN A 26 -9.83 -11.53 11.23
CA GLN A 26 -9.92 -12.96 10.95
C GLN A 26 -11.13 -13.29 10.07
N SER A 27 -12.27 -12.61 10.23
CA SER A 27 -13.42 -12.83 9.36
C SER A 27 -13.11 -12.42 7.91
N TYR A 28 -12.39 -11.32 7.72
CA TYR A 28 -11.92 -10.90 6.39
C TYR A 28 -10.89 -11.88 5.80
N LEU A 29 -9.91 -12.35 6.59
CA LEU A 29 -8.92 -13.34 6.13
C LEU A 29 -9.57 -14.70 5.80
N THR A 30 -10.62 -15.09 6.51
CA THR A 30 -11.36 -16.35 6.26
C THR A 30 -12.23 -16.25 5.00
N ALA A 31 -12.66 -15.04 4.62
CA ALA A 31 -13.44 -14.82 3.41
C ALA A 31 -12.58 -14.88 2.12
N VAL A 32 -11.26 -14.80 2.24
CA VAL A 32 -10.35 -15.02 1.10
C VAL A 32 -10.23 -16.53 0.83
N PRO A 33 -10.33 -16.99 -0.43
CA PRO A 33 -10.14 -18.40 -0.77
C PRO A 33 -8.81 -18.96 -0.27
N GLU A 34 -8.77 -20.24 0.12
CA GLU A 34 -7.54 -20.89 0.60
C GLU A 34 -6.51 -21.17 -0.50
N SER A 35 -6.89 -20.98 -1.78
CA SER A 35 -6.00 -21.08 -2.93
C SER A 35 -6.40 -20.13 -4.05
N LEU A 36 -5.41 -19.69 -4.85
CA LEU A 36 -5.59 -18.89 -6.05
C LEU A 36 -4.94 -19.62 -7.22
N ASP A 37 -5.65 -19.79 -8.33
CA ASP A 37 -5.18 -20.50 -9.54
C ASP A 37 -4.57 -21.89 -9.24
N GLY A 38 -5.13 -22.60 -8.25
CA GLY A 38 -4.65 -23.92 -7.83
C GLY A 38 -3.42 -23.91 -6.91
N VAL A 39 -2.92 -22.74 -6.50
CA VAL A 39 -1.81 -22.59 -5.55
C VAL A 39 -2.36 -22.23 -4.17
N SER A 40 -2.03 -22.99 -3.13
CA SER A 40 -2.43 -22.71 -1.75
C SER A 40 -1.85 -21.38 -1.25
N LEU A 41 -2.60 -20.68 -0.41
CA LEU A 41 -2.13 -19.47 0.26
C LEU A 41 -1.35 -19.78 1.55
N PRO A 42 -0.32 -18.99 1.91
CA PRO A 42 0.24 -17.88 1.14
C PRO A 42 0.93 -18.34 -0.14
N ILE A 43 1.01 -17.46 -1.15
CA ILE A 43 1.65 -17.81 -2.43
C ILE A 43 3.17 -17.89 -2.19
N PRO A 44 3.84 -19.02 -2.47
CA PRO A 44 5.27 -19.16 -2.21
C PRO A 44 6.10 -18.07 -2.89
N GLY A 45 6.93 -17.38 -2.11
CA GLY A 45 7.77 -16.30 -2.59
C GLY A 45 7.05 -14.98 -2.87
N ALA A 46 5.75 -14.85 -2.59
CA ALA A 46 5.02 -13.58 -2.62
C ALA A 46 5.47 -12.67 -1.46
N ARG A 47 6.62 -12.02 -1.66
CA ARG A 47 7.30 -11.20 -0.66
C ARG A 47 7.00 -9.71 -0.77
N VAL A 48 6.29 -9.25 -1.80
CA VAL A 48 5.87 -7.85 -1.94
C VAL A 48 4.37 -7.79 -2.11
N ILE A 49 3.70 -6.94 -1.34
CA ILE A 49 2.26 -6.69 -1.50
C ILE A 49 1.95 -5.20 -1.64
N ILE A 50 0.89 -4.88 -2.37
CA ILE A 50 0.19 -3.59 -2.31
C ILE A 50 -1.11 -3.84 -1.53
N ALA A 51 -1.38 -3.00 -0.53
CA ALA A 51 -2.60 -3.08 0.27
C ALA A 51 -3.12 -1.67 0.63
N PRO A 52 -4.45 -1.50 0.76
CA PRO A 52 -5.06 -0.24 1.11
C PRO A 52 -4.84 0.15 2.57
N HIS A 53 -5.03 1.43 2.88
CA HIS A 53 -4.86 2.01 4.22
C HIS A 53 -6.02 2.90 4.69
N ALA A 54 -7.19 2.85 4.04
CA ALA A 54 -8.41 3.39 4.65
C ALA A 54 -8.82 2.62 5.92
N GLY A 55 -9.82 3.12 6.65
CA GLY A 55 -10.36 2.44 7.84
C GLY A 55 -10.85 1.02 7.54
N TYR A 56 -10.63 0.08 8.48
CA TYR A 56 -10.82 -1.35 8.23
C TYR A 56 -12.26 -1.75 7.89
N ALA A 57 -13.26 -0.99 8.35
CA ALA A 57 -14.65 -1.21 7.96
C ALA A 57 -14.89 -1.06 6.45
N PHE A 58 -14.02 -0.32 5.75
CA PHE A 58 -14.11 -0.09 4.31
C PHE A 58 -13.11 -0.94 3.53
N SER A 59 -11.82 -0.79 3.81
CA SER A 59 -10.75 -1.40 3.01
C SER A 59 -10.19 -2.70 3.58
N GLY A 60 -10.55 -3.04 4.82
CA GLY A 60 -10.08 -4.27 5.49
C GLY A 60 -10.35 -5.55 4.68
N PRO A 61 -11.58 -5.76 4.16
CA PRO A 61 -11.86 -6.91 3.28
C PRO A 61 -10.94 -6.99 2.06
N CYS A 62 -10.65 -5.85 1.41
CA CYS A 62 -9.72 -5.80 0.28
C CYS A 62 -8.30 -6.15 0.74
N ALA A 63 -7.80 -5.50 1.80
CA ALA A 63 -6.45 -5.73 2.36
C ALA A 63 -6.21 -7.20 2.72
N ALA A 64 -7.23 -7.92 3.19
CA ALA A 64 -7.14 -9.34 3.51
C ALA A 64 -6.57 -10.19 2.37
N TRP A 65 -6.90 -9.87 1.11
CA TRP A 65 -6.38 -10.59 -0.06
C TRP A 65 -4.86 -10.50 -0.16
N ALA A 66 -4.31 -9.30 0.04
CA ALA A 66 -2.87 -9.06 0.03
C ALA A 66 -2.18 -9.79 1.18
N TYR A 67 -2.70 -9.68 2.41
CA TYR A 67 -2.12 -10.30 3.59
C TYR A 67 -2.22 -11.83 3.63
N LYS A 68 -3.30 -12.41 3.08
CA LYS A 68 -3.45 -13.86 2.95
C LYS A 68 -2.47 -14.41 1.91
N THR A 69 -2.12 -13.62 0.90
CA THR A 69 -1.15 -13.96 -0.15
C THR A 69 0.30 -13.83 0.31
N LEU A 70 0.60 -12.88 1.20
CA LEU A 70 1.95 -12.58 1.70
C LEU A 70 2.61 -13.81 2.36
N ASP A 71 3.74 -14.22 1.81
CA ASP A 71 4.58 -15.29 2.34
C ASP A 71 5.60 -14.72 3.34
N LEU A 72 5.43 -15.10 4.61
CA LEU A 72 6.31 -14.71 5.71
C LEU A 72 7.19 -15.87 6.21
N SER A 73 7.14 -17.03 5.57
CA SER A 73 7.79 -18.26 6.06
C SER A 73 9.29 -18.12 6.37
N HIS A 74 9.98 -17.25 5.64
CA HIS A 74 11.40 -16.94 5.83
C HIS A 74 11.67 -15.50 6.29
N ALA A 75 10.62 -14.70 6.52
CA ALA A 75 10.78 -13.28 6.79
C ALA A 75 11.43 -13.06 8.16
N LYS A 76 12.58 -12.37 8.17
CA LYS A 76 13.17 -11.74 9.36
C LYS A 76 12.92 -10.24 9.40
N ARG A 77 12.50 -9.66 8.27
CA ARG A 77 12.23 -8.23 8.15
C ARG A 77 11.06 -7.93 7.23
N VAL A 78 10.25 -6.93 7.60
CA VAL A 78 9.19 -6.38 6.76
C VAL A 78 9.39 -4.88 6.58
N ILE A 79 9.69 -4.45 5.37
CA ILE A 79 9.82 -3.03 5.02
C ILE A 79 8.43 -2.51 4.62
N VAL A 80 7.96 -1.46 5.28
CA VAL A 80 6.62 -0.89 5.06
C VAL A 80 6.80 0.51 4.46
N LEU A 81 6.38 0.67 3.21
CA LEU A 81 6.44 1.93 2.48
C LEU A 81 5.05 2.59 2.50
N GLY A 82 4.95 3.78 3.09
CA GLY A 82 3.69 4.52 3.18
C GLY A 82 3.79 5.96 2.66
N PRO A 83 2.75 6.52 2.02
CA PRO A 83 2.76 7.93 1.65
C PRO A 83 2.63 8.84 2.87
N SER A 84 3.15 10.07 2.78
CA SER A 84 2.93 11.13 3.77
C SER A 84 1.64 11.92 3.47
N HIS A 85 0.74 12.01 4.46
CA HIS A 85 -0.48 12.81 4.41
C HIS A 85 -0.47 14.00 5.39
N ARG A 86 0.38 13.95 6.43
CA ARG A 86 0.34 14.93 7.54
C ARG A 86 1.26 16.12 7.38
N TYR A 87 2.25 16.00 6.52
CA TYR A 87 3.20 17.08 6.24
C TYR A 87 3.82 16.87 4.86
N TYR A 88 4.26 17.98 4.27
CA TYR A 88 5.04 17.93 3.06
C TYR A 88 6.39 17.27 3.34
N LEU A 89 6.76 16.31 2.50
CA LEU A 89 8.00 15.55 2.57
C LEU A 89 8.52 15.41 1.14
N GLU A 90 9.76 15.79 0.90
CA GLU A 90 10.54 15.40 -0.29
C GLU A 90 11.35 14.14 0.05
N GLY A 91 11.62 13.27 -0.92
CA GLY A 91 12.39 12.06 -0.66
C GLY A 91 11.65 11.07 0.25
N CYS A 92 12.36 10.59 1.27
CA CYS A 92 11.85 9.64 2.27
C CYS A 92 12.21 10.09 3.69
N ALA A 93 11.44 9.63 4.67
CA ALA A 93 11.72 9.83 6.09
C ALA A 93 11.58 8.53 6.87
N ALA A 94 12.44 8.35 7.86
CA ALA A 94 12.48 7.16 8.70
C ALA A 94 11.97 7.42 10.12
N THR A 95 11.56 6.36 10.81
CA THR A 95 11.09 6.43 12.19
C THR A 95 12.25 6.55 13.19
N ASN A 96 12.01 7.29 14.26
CA ASN A 96 12.90 7.36 15.43
C ASN A 96 12.27 6.70 16.68
N PHE A 97 11.24 5.87 16.50
CA PHE A 97 10.76 4.96 17.53
C PHE A 97 11.53 3.64 17.44
N GLY A 98 11.58 2.89 18.55
CA GLY A 98 12.13 1.53 18.55
C GLY A 98 11.06 0.45 18.38
N LYS A 99 9.78 0.78 18.60
CA LYS A 99 8.64 -0.13 18.44
C LYS A 99 7.41 0.60 17.92
N TYR A 100 6.53 -0.12 17.22
CA TYR A 100 5.17 0.33 16.91
C TYR A 100 4.16 -0.48 17.71
N ALA A 101 3.34 0.20 18.51
CA ALA A 101 2.27 -0.46 19.25
C ALA A 101 1.12 -0.86 18.32
N THR A 102 0.50 -1.99 18.61
CA THR A 102 -0.80 -2.39 18.08
C THR A 102 -1.71 -2.81 19.24
N PRO A 103 -3.04 -2.95 19.04
CA PRO A 103 -3.90 -3.52 20.07
C PRO A 103 -3.50 -4.94 20.51
N PHE A 104 -2.76 -5.68 19.70
CA PHE A 104 -2.37 -7.06 20.00
C PHE A 104 -1.03 -7.17 20.75
N GLY A 105 -0.17 -6.16 20.63
CA GLY A 105 1.21 -6.14 21.09
C GLY A 105 2.08 -5.24 20.21
N ASP A 106 3.36 -5.12 20.56
CA ASP A 106 4.29 -4.23 19.86
C ASP A 106 5.06 -4.97 18.76
N LEU A 107 5.33 -4.29 17.64
CA LEU A 107 6.26 -4.72 16.61
C LEU A 107 7.61 -4.02 16.81
N GLU A 108 8.70 -4.77 16.76
CA GLU A 108 10.05 -4.21 16.91
C GLU A 108 10.55 -3.60 15.61
N ILE A 109 11.19 -2.44 15.70
CA ILE A 109 11.80 -1.79 14.52
C ILE A 109 13.23 -2.29 14.34
N ASP A 110 13.59 -2.60 13.10
CA ASP A 110 14.98 -2.86 12.72
C ASP A 110 15.77 -1.55 12.61
N GLN A 111 16.32 -1.12 13.75
CA GLN A 111 17.09 0.12 13.85
C GLN A 111 18.37 0.13 13.01
N GLU A 112 18.92 -1.05 12.69
CA GLU A 112 20.12 -1.16 11.86
C GLU A 112 19.79 -0.81 10.42
N VAL A 113 18.79 -1.48 9.85
CA VAL A 113 18.34 -1.19 8.48
C VAL A 113 17.72 0.20 8.33
N VAL A 114 17.05 0.70 9.36
CA VAL A 114 16.61 2.11 9.37
C VAL A 114 17.82 3.03 9.17
N ARG A 115 18.91 2.86 9.90
CA ARG A 115 20.12 3.71 9.76
C ARG A 115 20.78 3.54 8.38
N GLU A 116 20.89 2.30 7.89
CA GLU A 116 21.44 2.04 6.55
C GLU A 116 20.67 2.77 5.46
N LEU A 117 19.32 2.72 5.51
CA LEU A 117 18.46 3.43 4.56
C LEU A 117 18.53 4.95 4.74
N GLN A 118 18.63 5.44 5.98
CA GLN A 118 18.82 6.87 6.25
C GLN A 118 20.11 7.39 5.63
N GLU A 119 21.21 6.66 5.78
CA GLU A 119 22.50 7.02 5.19
C GLU A 119 22.47 6.93 3.67
N ALA A 120 21.88 5.88 3.10
CA ALA A 120 21.85 5.65 1.66
C ALA A 120 20.96 6.65 0.90
N LEU A 121 19.93 7.20 1.54
CA LEU A 121 18.92 8.06 0.92
C LEU A 121 18.83 9.45 1.55
N GLU A 122 19.79 9.80 2.42
CA GLU A 122 19.82 11.07 3.15
C GLU A 122 18.50 11.37 3.87
N MET A 123 17.84 10.33 4.40
CA MET A 123 16.50 10.47 4.98
C MET A 123 16.56 11.22 6.31
N GLU A 124 15.67 12.19 6.45
CA GLU A 124 15.41 12.80 7.75
C GLU A 124 14.63 11.86 8.67
N ASN A 125 14.70 12.13 9.98
CA ASN A 125 13.79 11.51 10.93
C ASN A 125 12.40 12.14 10.80
N MET A 126 11.36 11.33 10.79
CA MET A 126 9.99 11.81 10.89
C MET A 126 9.80 12.65 12.16
N PRO A 127 9.16 13.84 12.08
CA PRO A 127 8.77 14.56 13.27
C PRO A 127 7.80 13.71 14.09
N LYS A 128 8.15 13.37 15.35
CA LYS A 128 7.39 12.41 16.19
C LYS A 128 5.87 12.65 16.19
N ARG A 129 5.45 13.91 16.33
CA ARG A 129 4.02 14.26 16.31
C ARG A 129 3.36 13.93 14.96
N ARG A 130 4.04 14.22 13.85
CA ARG A 130 3.54 13.95 12.50
C ARG A 130 3.48 12.45 12.22
N GLU A 131 4.47 11.70 12.68
CA GLU A 131 4.50 10.24 12.59
C GLU A 131 3.34 9.57 13.35
N ILE A 132 3.00 10.09 14.53
CA ILE A 132 1.82 9.63 15.31
C ILE A 132 0.52 10.01 14.61
N GLU A 133 0.43 11.23 14.06
CA GLU A 133 -0.75 11.69 13.32
C GLU A 133 -0.95 10.93 12.00
N GLU A 134 0.12 10.43 11.39
CA GLU A 134 0.11 9.65 10.14
C GLU A 134 -0.50 8.26 10.34
N HIS A 135 -1.19 7.77 9.32
CA HIS A 135 -1.95 6.53 9.36
C HIS A 135 -1.49 5.51 8.32
N SER A 136 -0.89 5.95 7.20
CA SER A 136 -0.53 5.06 6.10
C SER A 136 0.31 3.85 6.53
N LEU A 137 1.28 4.06 7.43
CA LEU A 137 2.08 2.98 8.01
C LEU A 137 1.31 2.19 9.07
N GLU A 138 0.59 2.87 9.96
CA GLU A 138 -0.09 2.24 11.11
C GLU A 138 -1.17 1.25 10.69
N MET A 139 -1.89 1.55 9.61
CA MET A 139 -2.98 0.71 9.10
C MET A 139 -2.51 -0.66 8.59
N HIS A 140 -1.21 -0.88 8.46
CA HIS A 140 -0.65 -2.19 8.12
C HIS A 140 -0.24 -3.02 9.34
N MET A 141 -0.09 -2.39 10.50
CA MET A 141 0.54 -3.01 11.68
C MET A 141 -0.35 -4.08 12.33
N PRO A 142 -1.67 -3.85 12.55
CA PRO A 142 -2.52 -4.91 13.10
C PRO A 142 -2.65 -6.13 12.18
N TYR A 143 -2.76 -5.93 10.86
CA TYR A 143 -2.81 -7.03 9.90
C TYR A 143 -1.50 -7.83 9.89
N LEU A 144 -0.36 -7.13 9.83
CA LEU A 144 0.96 -7.77 9.88
C LEU A 144 1.14 -8.55 11.19
N TYR A 145 0.81 -7.95 12.33
CA TYR A 145 0.91 -8.63 13.63
C TYR A 145 0.08 -9.92 13.67
N LEU A 146 -1.15 -9.88 13.15
CA LEU A 146 -2.01 -11.07 13.09
C LEU A 146 -1.41 -12.16 12.19
N ARG A 147 -0.88 -11.79 11.02
CA ARG A 147 -0.19 -12.74 10.13
C ARG A 147 1.08 -13.30 10.77
N CYS A 148 1.85 -12.50 11.50
CA CYS A 148 2.98 -12.99 12.26
C CYS A 148 2.57 -14.00 13.34
N GLN A 149 1.46 -13.78 14.04
CA GLN A 149 0.94 -14.77 14.99
C GLN A 149 0.54 -16.10 14.35
N GLU A 150 0.15 -16.09 13.07
CA GLU A 150 -0.22 -17.29 12.31
C GLU A 150 1.00 -18.01 11.72
N SER A 151 2.14 -17.30 11.55
CA SER A 151 3.34 -17.82 10.90
C SER A 151 4.50 -18.13 11.86
N PHE A 152 4.51 -17.58 13.07
CA PHE A 152 5.63 -17.70 14.01
C PHE A 152 5.15 -18.10 15.41
N ASP A 153 5.94 -18.93 16.09
CA ASP A 153 5.58 -19.51 17.40
C ASP A 153 5.40 -18.46 18.52
N SER A 154 6.13 -17.35 18.45
CA SER A 154 6.18 -16.36 19.52
C SER A 154 6.59 -14.97 19.03
N PRO A 155 6.17 -13.88 19.71
CA PRO A 155 6.47 -12.51 19.28
C PRO A 155 7.95 -12.15 19.16
N ASP A 156 8.85 -12.79 19.91
CA ASP A 156 10.30 -12.61 19.82
C ASP A 156 10.90 -13.15 18.51
N LYS A 157 10.18 -14.02 17.81
CA LYS A 157 10.55 -14.54 16.48
C LYS A 157 9.93 -13.74 15.33
N PHE A 158 9.10 -12.75 15.61
CA PHE A 158 8.47 -11.97 14.55
C PHE A 158 9.53 -11.22 13.74
N PRO A 159 9.31 -11.05 12.42
CA PRO A 159 10.17 -10.19 11.64
C PRO A 159 10.12 -8.77 12.20
N LYS A 160 11.28 -8.12 12.25
CA LYS A 160 11.35 -6.70 12.59
C LYS A 160 10.79 -5.86 11.45
N ILE A 161 10.19 -4.72 11.77
CA ILE A 161 9.64 -3.81 10.77
C ILE A 161 10.62 -2.68 10.44
N VAL A 162 10.55 -2.17 9.21
CA VAL A 162 11.24 -0.95 8.77
C VAL A 162 10.21 -0.01 8.17
N PRO A 163 9.60 0.87 8.98
CA PRO A 163 8.64 1.86 8.50
C PRO A 163 9.35 3.01 7.79
N VAL A 164 8.98 3.27 6.53
CA VAL A 164 9.52 4.36 5.71
C VAL A 164 8.36 5.17 5.15
N LEU A 165 8.32 6.47 5.45
CA LEU A 165 7.45 7.39 4.74
C LEU A 165 8.10 7.80 3.43
N VAL A 166 7.34 7.70 2.35
CA VAL A 166 7.72 8.14 1.01
C VAL A 166 6.96 9.42 0.70
N GLY A 167 7.70 10.49 0.44
CA GLY A 167 7.19 11.81 0.14
C GLY A 167 6.85 12.01 -1.33
N SER A 168 6.80 13.28 -1.72
CA SER A 168 6.68 13.71 -3.12
C SER A 168 8.01 13.47 -3.82
N ASN A 169 8.01 12.57 -4.81
CA ASN A 169 9.19 12.23 -5.60
C ASN A 169 8.87 12.32 -7.11
N ASN A 170 9.88 12.58 -7.93
CA ASN A 170 9.83 12.42 -9.38
C ASN A 170 10.36 11.04 -9.81
N GLY A 171 10.26 10.72 -11.11
CA GLY A 171 10.66 9.39 -11.62
C GLY A 171 12.14 9.05 -11.42
N ASP A 172 13.04 10.03 -11.48
CA ASP A 172 14.47 9.80 -11.25
C ASP A 172 14.76 9.55 -9.76
N GLU A 173 14.11 10.30 -8.87
CA GLU A 173 14.19 10.12 -7.41
C GLU A 173 13.63 8.75 -7.00
N GLU A 174 12.49 8.33 -7.57
CA GLU A 174 11.93 6.99 -7.35
C GLU A 174 12.89 5.89 -7.81
N ASN A 175 13.64 6.11 -8.90
CA ASN A 175 14.69 5.18 -9.35
C ASN A 175 15.89 5.11 -8.39
N VAL A 176 16.29 6.24 -7.80
CA VAL A 176 17.35 6.30 -6.77
C VAL A 176 16.92 5.53 -5.53
N ILE A 177 15.72 5.82 -5.00
CA ILE A 177 15.16 5.11 -3.84
C ILE A 177 15.01 3.61 -4.15
N GLY A 178 14.47 3.26 -5.32
CA GLY A 178 14.31 1.88 -5.73
C GLY A 178 15.64 1.12 -5.81
N ARG A 179 16.73 1.80 -6.20
CA ARG A 179 18.08 1.21 -6.21
C ARG A 179 18.59 0.91 -4.81
N ALA A 180 18.35 1.80 -3.84
CA ALA A 180 18.72 1.57 -2.44
C ALA A 180 17.95 0.40 -1.81
N LEU A 181 16.75 0.07 -2.31
CA LEU A 181 15.98 -1.09 -1.86
C LEU A 181 16.42 -2.42 -2.47
N LEU A 182 17.25 -2.42 -3.52
CA LEU A 182 17.64 -3.64 -4.24
C LEU A 182 18.34 -4.70 -3.38
N PRO A 183 19.28 -4.37 -2.46
CA PRO A 183 19.90 -5.37 -1.59
C PRO A 183 18.86 -6.11 -0.75
N TYR A 184 17.86 -5.39 -0.23
CA TYR A 184 16.79 -5.96 0.58
C TYR A 184 15.81 -6.79 -0.26
N LEU A 185 15.51 -6.39 -1.50
CA LEU A 185 14.67 -7.20 -2.40
C LEU A 185 15.32 -8.55 -2.77
N LYS A 186 16.65 -8.56 -2.94
CA LYS A 186 17.42 -9.76 -3.29
C LYS A 186 17.53 -10.76 -2.15
N ASP A 187 17.56 -10.28 -0.92
CA ASP A 187 17.61 -11.13 0.26
C ASP A 187 16.23 -11.77 0.52
N PRO A 188 16.13 -13.12 0.53
CA PRO A 188 14.87 -13.83 0.70
C PRO A 188 14.25 -13.67 2.08
N GLU A 189 14.99 -13.14 3.06
CA GLU A 189 14.52 -12.92 4.43
C GLU A 189 13.77 -11.59 4.60
N ASN A 190 13.61 -10.80 3.53
CA ASN A 190 12.85 -9.56 3.55
C ASN A 190 11.51 -9.71 2.80
N ALA A 191 10.47 -9.13 3.38
CA ALA A 191 9.19 -8.87 2.73
C ALA A 191 8.86 -7.37 2.73
N PHE A 192 7.93 -6.95 1.88
CA PHE A 192 7.58 -5.56 1.63
C PHE A 192 6.07 -5.36 1.61
N ILE A 193 5.64 -4.29 2.26
CA ILE A 193 4.26 -3.81 2.22
C ILE A 193 4.27 -2.41 1.61
N VAL A 194 3.58 -2.25 0.49
CA VAL A 194 3.39 -0.96 -0.19
C VAL A 194 1.98 -0.47 0.09
N SER A 195 1.89 0.63 0.82
CA SER A 195 0.63 1.20 1.29
C SER A 195 0.00 2.10 0.25
N SER A 196 -1.19 1.78 -0.26
CA SER A 196 -1.92 2.66 -1.17
C SER A 196 -3.41 2.36 -1.26
N ASP A 197 -4.22 3.39 -1.07
CA ASP A 197 -5.54 3.48 -1.70
C ASP A 197 -5.39 3.97 -3.15
N PHE A 198 -6.44 3.80 -3.96
CA PHE A 198 -6.48 4.17 -5.38
C PHE A 198 -7.30 5.45 -5.58
N CYS A 199 -8.15 5.57 -6.61
CA CYS A 199 -8.88 6.81 -6.89
C CYS A 199 -9.68 7.32 -5.67
N HIS A 200 -9.38 8.56 -5.26
CA HIS A 200 -10.21 9.38 -4.39
C HIS A 200 -11.03 10.32 -5.28
N TRP A 201 -12.29 9.96 -5.53
CA TRP A 201 -13.18 10.69 -6.43
C TRP A 201 -14.20 11.51 -5.65
N GLY A 202 -14.40 12.77 -6.03
CA GLY A 202 -15.45 13.64 -5.52
C GLY A 202 -14.98 15.07 -5.22
N GLY A 203 -15.96 15.93 -4.90
CA GLY A 203 -15.74 17.35 -4.60
C GLY A 203 -14.67 17.62 -3.55
N HIS A 204 -14.70 16.86 -2.44
CA HIS A 204 -13.75 17.03 -1.33
C HIS A 204 -12.31 16.65 -1.69
N PHE A 205 -12.10 15.90 -2.76
CA PHE A 205 -10.79 15.53 -3.29
C PHE A 205 -10.36 16.42 -4.46
N SER A 206 -11.20 17.38 -4.86
CA SER A 206 -10.98 18.21 -6.06
C SER A 206 -10.74 17.39 -7.33
N TYR A 207 -11.34 16.20 -7.41
CA TYR A 207 -11.12 15.24 -8.48
C TYR A 207 -12.44 14.62 -8.92
N LEU A 208 -13.01 15.12 -10.01
CA LEU A 208 -14.30 14.70 -10.55
C LEU A 208 -14.21 14.42 -12.07
N PRO A 209 -13.25 13.61 -12.53
CA PRO A 209 -13.21 13.23 -13.94
C PRO A 209 -14.46 12.41 -14.30
N TYR A 210 -14.91 12.56 -15.54
CA TYR A 210 -16.00 11.81 -16.15
C TYR A 210 -15.67 11.47 -17.61
N SER A 211 -15.90 10.22 -17.98
CA SER A 211 -15.73 9.74 -19.35
C SER A 211 -17.06 9.30 -19.96
N PRO A 212 -17.57 10.00 -21.00
CA PRO A 212 -18.76 9.55 -21.71
C PRO A 212 -18.52 8.25 -22.51
N THR A 213 -17.27 7.96 -22.86
CA THR A 213 -16.86 6.80 -23.67
C THR A 213 -16.29 5.63 -22.86
N LYS A 214 -16.27 5.73 -21.53
CA LYS A 214 -15.59 4.78 -20.63
C LYS A 214 -14.11 4.58 -20.99
N SER A 215 -13.41 5.66 -21.33
CA SER A 215 -11.99 5.63 -21.68
C SER A 215 -11.19 6.53 -20.76
N PRO A 216 -10.05 6.07 -20.20
CA PRO A 216 -9.14 6.93 -19.44
C PRO A 216 -8.46 8.01 -20.32
N SER A 217 -8.63 7.94 -21.65
CA SER A 217 -8.10 8.92 -22.60
C SER A 217 -9.09 10.02 -22.97
N ASP A 218 -10.36 9.88 -22.57
CA ASP A 218 -11.45 10.82 -22.88
C ASP A 218 -12.11 11.25 -21.57
N LEU A 219 -11.41 12.11 -20.84
CA LEU A 219 -11.83 12.62 -19.54
C LEU A 219 -12.26 14.08 -19.65
N THR A 220 -13.48 14.35 -19.18
CA THR A 220 -14.01 15.67 -18.91
C THR A 220 -14.05 15.91 -17.39
N GLN A 221 -14.14 17.16 -16.94
CA GLN A 221 -14.24 17.47 -15.53
C GLN A 221 -15.69 17.85 -15.19
N LEU A 222 -16.29 17.13 -14.26
CA LEU A 222 -17.58 17.51 -13.65
C LEU A 222 -17.38 18.55 -12.54
N ARG A 223 -18.45 19.25 -12.22
CA ARG A 223 -18.60 20.08 -11.03
C ARG A 223 -19.57 19.39 -10.08
N LYS A 224 -19.43 19.67 -8.78
CA LYS A 224 -20.25 19.06 -7.73
C LYS A 224 -21.74 19.37 -7.92
N GLU A 225 -22.05 20.53 -8.48
CA GLU A 225 -23.42 21.04 -8.71
C GLU A 225 -24.01 20.57 -10.05
N ASP A 226 -23.25 19.86 -10.89
CA ASP A 226 -23.76 19.37 -12.16
C ASP A 226 -24.86 18.32 -11.93
N SER A 227 -25.79 18.24 -12.88
CA SER A 227 -26.79 17.16 -12.90
C SER A 227 -26.12 15.82 -13.22
N ARG A 228 -26.82 14.71 -12.91
CA ARG A 228 -26.38 13.37 -13.30
C ARG A 228 -26.05 13.33 -14.81
N PRO A 229 -24.87 12.85 -15.22
CA PRO A 229 -24.56 12.69 -16.63
C PRO A 229 -25.53 11.72 -17.32
N ASN A 230 -25.88 12.00 -18.58
CA ASN A 230 -26.76 11.14 -19.39
C ASN A 230 -26.07 9.88 -19.95
N GLY A 231 -24.74 9.77 -19.79
CA GLY A 231 -23.94 8.64 -20.27
C GLY A 231 -23.79 7.52 -19.22
N PRO A 232 -22.68 6.76 -19.26
CA PRO A 232 -22.37 5.77 -18.23
C PRO A 232 -22.42 6.35 -16.81
N PRO A 233 -22.73 5.53 -15.79
CA PRO A 233 -22.59 5.93 -14.39
C PRO A 233 -21.17 6.40 -14.06
N ILE A 234 -21.03 7.35 -13.12
CA ILE A 234 -19.74 7.94 -12.77
C ILE A 234 -18.76 6.88 -12.24
N HIS A 235 -19.25 5.91 -11.47
CA HIS A 235 -18.42 4.80 -10.99
C HIS A 235 -17.77 3.97 -12.10
N GLU A 236 -18.32 3.95 -13.32
CA GLU A 236 -17.65 3.32 -14.47
C GLU A 236 -16.44 4.14 -14.94
N THR A 237 -16.48 5.47 -14.83
CA THR A 237 -15.28 6.31 -15.08
C THR A 237 -14.21 6.05 -14.04
N ILE A 238 -14.59 6.00 -12.75
CA ILE A 238 -13.66 5.69 -11.65
C ILE A 238 -12.99 4.33 -11.92
N ARG A 239 -13.77 3.33 -12.31
CA ARG A 239 -13.28 1.99 -12.65
C ARG A 239 -12.24 2.02 -13.76
N VAL A 240 -12.50 2.66 -14.91
CA VAL A 240 -11.54 2.63 -16.04
C VAL A 240 -10.27 3.43 -15.75
N ILE A 241 -10.34 4.44 -14.89
CA ILE A 241 -9.17 5.17 -14.40
C ILE A 241 -8.31 4.29 -13.49
N ASP A 242 -8.93 3.54 -12.57
CA ASP A 242 -8.22 2.62 -11.70
C ASP A 242 -7.69 1.39 -12.46
N GLU A 243 -8.46 0.84 -13.40
CA GLU A 243 -8.02 -0.25 -14.28
C GLU A 243 -6.80 0.16 -15.08
N ALA A 244 -6.76 1.37 -15.65
CA ALA A 244 -5.57 1.87 -16.31
C ALA A 244 -4.34 1.93 -15.39
N ALA A 245 -4.51 2.34 -14.13
CA ALA A 245 -3.43 2.37 -13.15
C ALA A 245 -3.00 0.95 -12.75
N MET A 246 -3.94 0.03 -12.55
CA MET A 246 -3.70 -1.38 -12.27
C MET A 246 -2.96 -2.07 -13.41
N ASP A 247 -3.40 -1.90 -14.65
CA ASP A 247 -2.76 -2.44 -15.86
C ASP A 247 -1.31 -1.95 -15.97
N ALA A 248 -1.08 -0.67 -15.65
CA ALA A 248 0.28 -0.11 -15.64
C ALA A 248 1.14 -0.72 -14.52
N VAL A 249 0.58 -0.99 -13.34
CA VAL A 249 1.27 -1.71 -12.26
C VAL A 249 1.61 -3.15 -12.67
N GLU A 250 0.70 -3.88 -13.29
CA GLU A 250 0.93 -5.26 -13.78
C GLU A 250 1.92 -5.32 -14.95
N SER A 251 2.00 -4.24 -15.75
CA SER A 251 2.98 -4.13 -16.85
C SER A 251 4.42 -4.26 -16.37
N GLY A 252 4.69 -3.99 -15.10
CA GLY A 252 6.04 -4.00 -14.52
C GLY A 252 6.98 -2.97 -15.13
N VAL A 253 6.45 -1.96 -15.83
CA VAL A 253 7.23 -0.86 -16.41
C VAL A 253 6.97 0.41 -15.59
N HIS A 254 7.99 0.90 -14.91
CA HIS A 254 7.86 2.05 -13.99
C HIS A 254 7.33 3.29 -14.70
N GLU A 255 7.89 3.60 -15.87
CA GLU A 255 7.48 4.75 -16.67
C GLU A 255 6.04 4.63 -17.20
N ALA A 256 5.54 3.42 -17.45
CA ALA A 256 4.15 3.22 -17.87
C ALA A 256 3.17 3.66 -16.77
N PHE A 257 3.48 3.34 -15.50
CA PHE A 257 2.69 3.79 -14.37
C PHE A 257 2.70 5.31 -14.21
N LEU A 258 3.88 5.94 -14.32
CA LEU A 258 4.00 7.40 -14.26
C LEU A 258 3.24 8.08 -15.42
N ALA A 259 3.32 7.53 -16.64
CA ALA A 259 2.60 8.03 -17.79
C ALA A 259 1.08 7.97 -17.60
N THR A 260 0.57 6.84 -17.10
CA THR A 260 -0.86 6.68 -16.78
C THR A 260 -1.32 7.70 -15.74
N LEU A 261 -0.54 7.93 -14.68
CA LEU A 261 -0.88 8.94 -13.67
C LEU A 261 -0.88 10.36 -14.23
N ARG A 262 0.06 10.70 -15.13
CA ARG A 262 0.07 12.01 -15.80
C ARG A 262 -1.14 12.19 -16.73
N GLN A 263 -1.52 11.14 -17.44
CA GLN A 263 -2.67 11.15 -18.35
C GLN A 263 -3.99 11.32 -17.60
N THR A 264 -4.21 10.47 -16.60
CA THR A 264 -5.50 10.40 -15.88
C THR A 264 -5.60 11.42 -14.76
N ARG A 265 -4.45 11.84 -14.19
CA ARG A 265 -4.34 12.58 -12.92
C ARG A 265 -4.94 11.83 -11.74
N ASN A 266 -4.98 10.49 -11.80
CA ASN A 266 -5.58 9.66 -10.75
C ASN A 266 -4.98 9.97 -9.38
N THR A 267 -5.84 10.08 -8.37
CA THR A 267 -5.52 10.47 -7.00
C THR A 267 -5.04 9.29 -6.15
N VAL A 268 -4.27 8.37 -6.74
CA VAL A 268 -3.63 7.24 -6.03
C VAL A 268 -2.71 7.81 -4.95
N CYS A 269 -3.08 7.63 -3.68
CA CYS A 269 -2.38 8.28 -2.56
C CYS A 269 -0.96 7.72 -2.37
N GLY A 270 -0.78 6.42 -2.57
CA GLY A 270 0.51 5.72 -2.54
C GLY A 270 1.23 5.66 -3.88
N ARG A 271 0.96 6.59 -4.81
CA ARG A 271 1.63 6.62 -6.12
C ARG A 271 3.16 6.59 -6.02
N HIS A 272 3.74 7.28 -5.04
CA HIS A 272 5.20 7.31 -4.86
C HIS A 272 5.74 6.01 -4.23
N PRO A 273 5.15 5.47 -3.15
CA PRO A 273 5.47 4.11 -2.68
C PRO A 273 5.38 3.03 -3.79
N ILE A 274 4.32 3.06 -4.61
CA ILE A 274 4.15 2.15 -5.74
C ILE A 274 5.24 2.41 -6.78
N GLY A 275 5.48 3.66 -7.17
CA GLY A 275 6.51 4.05 -8.14
C GLY A 275 7.92 3.61 -7.72
N VAL A 276 8.32 3.89 -6.47
CA VAL A 276 9.57 3.42 -5.86
C VAL A 276 9.69 1.90 -5.96
N MET A 277 8.65 1.16 -5.57
CA MET A 277 8.69 -0.30 -5.62
C MET A 277 8.75 -0.81 -7.07
N MET A 278 7.98 -0.23 -7.98
CA MET A 278 8.03 -0.59 -9.40
C MET A 278 9.42 -0.34 -10.01
N ALA A 279 10.05 0.80 -9.70
CA ALA A 279 11.40 1.12 -10.13
C ALA A 279 12.44 0.12 -9.57
N ALA A 280 12.30 -0.26 -8.30
CA ALA A 280 13.15 -1.26 -7.66
C ALA A 280 13.00 -2.64 -8.33
N LEU A 281 11.77 -3.09 -8.55
CA LEU A 281 11.47 -4.37 -9.17
C LEU A 281 11.88 -4.43 -10.65
N GLU A 282 11.75 -3.32 -11.37
CA GLU A 282 12.22 -3.21 -12.76
C GLU A 282 13.74 -3.31 -12.84
N GLN A 283 14.46 -2.66 -11.91
CA GLN A 283 15.91 -2.82 -11.79
C GLN A 283 16.30 -4.25 -11.42
N LEU A 284 15.58 -4.91 -10.52
CA LEU A 284 15.81 -6.30 -10.15
C LEU A 284 15.70 -7.25 -11.36
N ARG A 285 14.68 -7.05 -12.21
CA ARG A 285 14.45 -7.84 -13.44
C ARG A 285 15.52 -7.68 -14.52
N LYS A 286 16.39 -6.67 -14.45
CA LYS A 286 17.52 -6.52 -15.38
C LYS A 286 18.54 -7.65 -15.23
N GLN A 287 18.51 -8.37 -14.10
CA GLN A 287 19.33 -9.55 -13.88
C GLN A 287 18.66 -10.79 -14.50
N PRO A 288 19.34 -11.57 -15.36
CA PRO A 288 18.72 -12.69 -16.10
C PRO A 288 17.99 -13.72 -15.23
N GLU A 289 18.51 -13.98 -14.03
CA GLU A 289 17.93 -14.90 -13.04
C GLU A 289 16.61 -14.42 -12.44
N ASN A 290 16.29 -13.13 -12.56
CA ASN A 290 15.09 -12.49 -12.01
C ASN A 290 14.11 -12.03 -13.09
N LYS A 291 14.33 -12.37 -14.37
CA LYS A 291 13.54 -11.84 -15.51
C LYS A 291 12.02 -12.06 -15.37
N ASP A 292 11.61 -13.17 -14.75
CA ASP A 292 10.21 -13.57 -14.57
C ASP A 292 9.64 -13.17 -13.19
N LYS A 293 10.44 -12.49 -12.35
CA LYS A 293 10.08 -12.09 -10.98
C LYS A 293 9.65 -10.64 -10.87
N GLY A 294 9.01 -10.29 -9.76
CA GLY A 294 8.73 -8.91 -9.36
C GLY A 294 7.66 -8.19 -10.19
N ARG A 295 6.88 -8.91 -11.00
CA ARG A 295 5.68 -8.34 -11.63
C ARG A 295 4.51 -8.46 -10.66
N PHE A 296 3.77 -7.37 -10.50
CA PHE A 296 2.57 -7.39 -9.68
C PHE A 296 1.46 -8.16 -10.39
N ARG A 297 0.63 -8.82 -9.59
CA ARG A 297 -0.65 -9.40 -9.98
C ARG A 297 -1.72 -8.81 -9.09
N ILE A 298 -2.76 -8.25 -9.69
CA ILE A 298 -3.91 -7.71 -8.96
C ILE A 298 -4.75 -8.88 -8.43
N LEU A 299 -5.12 -8.78 -7.15
CA LEU A 299 -5.92 -9.78 -6.44
C LEU A 299 -7.37 -9.34 -6.30
N LYS A 300 -7.56 -8.06 -5.94
CA LYS A 300 -8.86 -7.52 -5.61
C LYS A 300 -8.91 -6.03 -5.92
N TYR A 301 -10.04 -5.61 -6.47
CA TYR A 301 -10.45 -4.22 -6.61
C TYR A 301 -11.79 -4.04 -5.90
N ASP A 302 -11.90 -3.00 -5.06
CA ASP A 302 -13.11 -2.60 -4.36
C ASP A 302 -13.26 -1.07 -4.38
N ARG A 303 -14.46 -0.60 -4.05
CA ARG A 303 -14.77 0.83 -3.90
C ARG A 303 -15.62 1.01 -2.64
N SER A 304 -15.45 2.12 -1.93
CA SER A 304 -16.25 2.45 -0.75
C SER A 304 -17.76 2.46 -1.03
N ASN A 305 -18.14 2.88 -2.24
CA ASN A 305 -19.51 2.94 -2.74
C ASN A 305 -19.49 3.14 -4.27
N LEU A 306 -20.64 2.97 -4.92
CA LEU A 306 -20.83 3.27 -6.33
C LEU A 306 -21.40 4.69 -6.48
N VAL A 307 -20.57 5.61 -6.99
CA VAL A 307 -20.95 7.01 -7.25
C VAL A 307 -21.89 7.08 -8.45
N ASP A 308 -23.03 7.74 -8.27
CA ASP A 308 -24.02 7.98 -9.32
C ASP A 308 -24.27 9.46 -9.59
N MET A 309 -24.09 10.32 -8.58
CA MET A 309 -24.31 11.77 -8.68
C MET A 309 -22.99 12.55 -8.52
N PRO A 310 -22.81 13.71 -9.17
CA PRO A 310 -21.61 14.54 -8.99
C PRO A 310 -21.38 15.04 -7.55
N GLY A 311 -22.43 15.07 -6.74
CA GLY A 311 -22.38 15.39 -5.32
C GLY A 311 -21.83 14.27 -4.41
N ASP A 312 -21.74 13.04 -4.91
CA ASP A 312 -21.24 11.88 -4.16
C ASP A 312 -19.71 11.88 -4.09
N SER A 313 -19.14 10.91 -3.38
CA SER A 313 -17.70 10.64 -3.36
C SER A 313 -17.42 9.15 -3.15
N SER A 314 -16.26 8.68 -3.56
CA SER A 314 -15.78 7.33 -3.24
C SER A 314 -14.26 7.26 -3.17
N VAL A 315 -13.75 6.24 -2.47
CA VAL A 315 -12.35 5.82 -2.50
C VAL A 315 -12.26 4.40 -3.02
N SER A 316 -11.31 4.13 -3.91
CA SER A 316 -11.01 2.81 -4.44
C SER A 316 -9.92 2.10 -3.64
N TYR A 317 -10.01 0.77 -3.56
CA TYR A 317 -9.07 -0.09 -2.84
C TYR A 317 -8.55 -1.18 -3.76
N VAL A 318 -7.25 -1.43 -3.71
CA VAL A 318 -6.60 -2.46 -4.52
C VAL A 318 -5.68 -3.30 -3.64
N SER A 319 -5.72 -4.60 -3.86
CA SER A 319 -4.76 -5.55 -3.31
C SER A 319 -3.99 -6.20 -4.45
N ALA A 320 -2.67 -6.27 -4.31
CA ALA A 320 -1.80 -6.92 -5.29
C ALA A 320 -0.62 -7.60 -4.60
N TYR A 321 0.06 -8.49 -5.31
CA TYR A 321 1.30 -9.11 -4.84
C TYR A 321 2.31 -9.28 -5.97
N ALA A 322 3.59 -9.41 -5.62
CA ALA A 322 4.64 -9.83 -6.53
C ALA A 322 5.50 -10.92 -5.89
N VAL A 323 5.88 -11.90 -6.71
CA VAL A 323 6.77 -13.01 -6.33
C VAL A 323 8.22 -12.63 -6.62
N LEU A 324 9.11 -12.89 -5.67
CA LEU A 324 10.56 -12.64 -5.77
C LEU A 324 11.40 -13.91 -5.59
#